data_AF-A0AAD9J432-F1
#
_entry.id   AF-A0AAD9J432-F1
#
_cell.length_a   1.000
_cell.length_b   1.000
_cell.length_c   1.000
_cell.angle_alpha   90.00
_cell.angle_beta   90.00
_cell.angle_gamma   90.00
#
_symmetry.space_group_name_H-M   'P 1'
#
loop_
_entity.id
_entity.type
_entity.pdbx_description
1 polymer ?
#
loop_
_entity_poly.entity_id
_entity_poly.type
_entity_poly.pdbx_seq_one_letter_code
_entity_poly.pdbx_strand_id
1 'polypeptide(L)'
;MSSYPVFGQRTYMRTCECEYVSNGKCAYTLLLPIGDTAAICDSGPGSSDSGTTPRDLSWIESQLADIQLNVTILKEWNGSQSRLLSQLQSVIINLQSMTASSGLSASPDGLQSETGNSSLDLTQIKRLTENLGNNIQALTEAQKAASRDISSLNVVLTDTVKRMRSVQEELPKLRTQITDNQEDIVSIKTQIQNIRKRMCLKRGLLVSGNEVSIPDSNITASSKFNELHGPFRVRINNTATPGAWCPKEPNSNYEWIQFDFGEDKLLLGTVSKGRYDFEQWVTSYRVEYAVAEQPSGWKHIADVMGEDEIFPGNHDKNSIQVNIFWKPIRAQLIRIIPIDKYNNVNKCMRADVIGCLDDES
;
A
#
# COMPACT_ATOMS: atom_id res chain seq x y z
N MET A 1 -21.41 -23.69 16.34
CA MET A 1 -22.00 -22.34 16.44
C MET A 1 -21.00 -21.50 17.22
N SER A 2 -19.99 -20.97 16.54
CA SER A 2 -19.94 -19.62 15.94
C SER A 2 -19.72 -18.54 17.00
N SER A 3 -18.45 -18.12 17.11
CA SER A 3 -18.08 -16.76 17.49
C SER A 3 -16.80 -16.43 16.73
N TYR A 4 -16.97 -15.87 15.53
CA TYR A 4 -15.89 -15.32 14.71
C TYR A 4 -15.19 -14.17 15.47
N PRO A 5 -13.86 -14.02 15.38
CA PRO A 5 -13.20 -12.82 15.84
C PRO A 5 -13.52 -11.66 14.89
N VAL A 6 -13.94 -10.55 15.49
CA VAL A 6 -14.29 -9.29 14.83
C VAL A 6 -13.07 -8.73 14.08
N PHE A 7 -13.26 -8.43 12.80
CA PHE A 7 -12.32 -7.65 11.99
C PHE A 7 -12.28 -6.19 12.49
N GLY A 8 -11.07 -5.65 12.71
CA GLY A 8 -10.84 -4.21 12.68
C GLY A 8 -10.88 -3.45 14.01
N GLN A 9 -10.05 -3.83 15.00
CA GLN A 9 -9.68 -2.90 16.07
C GLN A 9 -8.22 -2.44 15.92
N ARG A 10 -8.04 -1.16 15.57
CA ARG A 10 -6.76 -0.45 15.72
C ARG A 10 -6.47 -0.33 17.21
N THR A 11 -5.36 -0.92 17.66
CA THR A 11 -4.89 -0.73 19.03
C THR A 11 -3.60 0.08 18.96
N TYR A 12 -3.62 1.30 19.50
CA TYR A 12 -2.45 2.17 19.54
C TYR A 12 -1.48 1.68 20.62
N MET A 13 -0.40 1.01 20.20
CA MET A 13 0.83 0.97 21.01
C MET A 13 1.78 2.03 20.48
N ARG A 14 2.37 2.80 21.41
CA ARG A 14 3.18 3.97 21.09
C ARG A 14 4.33 3.57 20.14
N THR A 15 4.46 4.37 19.09
CA THR A 15 5.55 4.50 18.10
C THR A 15 5.71 3.50 16.95
N CYS A 16 4.83 2.50 16.75
CA CYS A 16 4.74 1.79 15.45
C CYS A 16 3.28 1.43 15.12
N GLU A 17 2.78 1.81 13.94
CA GLU A 17 1.45 1.39 13.47
C GLU A 17 1.49 -0.05 12.93
N CYS A 18 0.78 -0.98 13.57
CA CYS A 18 0.48 -2.29 12.99
C CYS A 18 -0.83 -2.18 12.18
N GLU A 19 -0.75 -2.30 10.85
CA GLU A 19 -1.95 -2.33 10.00
C GLU A 19 -2.66 -3.70 10.00
N TYR A 20 -1.97 -4.79 10.36
CA TYR A 20 -2.56 -6.14 10.32
C TYR A 20 -2.05 -7.06 11.43
N VAL A 21 -2.97 -7.73 12.12
CA VAL A 21 -2.68 -8.71 13.18
C VAL A 21 -3.30 -10.05 12.79
N SER A 22 -2.49 -11.10 12.71
CA SER A 22 -2.95 -12.48 12.51
C SER A 22 -2.18 -13.41 13.46
N ASN A 23 -2.90 -14.26 14.21
CA ASN A 23 -2.34 -15.17 15.22
C ASN A 23 -1.37 -14.51 16.23
N GLY A 24 -1.69 -13.31 16.70
CA GLY A 24 -0.90 -12.60 17.72
C GLY A 24 0.45 -12.07 17.24
N LYS A 25 0.73 -12.11 15.92
CA LYS A 25 1.92 -11.52 15.31
C LYS A 25 1.52 -10.33 14.43
N CYS A 26 2.19 -9.19 14.60
CA CYS A 26 2.04 -8.04 13.71
C CYS A 26 2.84 -8.28 12.42
N ALA A 27 2.21 -8.01 11.27
CA ALA A 27 2.92 -7.91 9.99
C ALA A 27 3.21 -6.43 9.71
N TYR A 28 4.49 -6.05 9.66
CA TYR A 28 4.90 -4.73 9.18
C TYR A 28 5.07 -4.78 7.66
N THR A 29 4.41 -3.87 6.95
CA THR A 29 4.73 -3.61 5.54
C THR A 29 6.07 -2.89 5.52
N LEU A 30 7.08 -3.49 4.88
CA LEU A 30 8.40 -2.92 4.65
C LEU A 30 8.29 -1.83 3.55
N LEU A 31 7.63 -0.72 3.87
CA LEU A 31 7.73 0.54 3.13
C LEU A 31 8.75 1.41 3.87
N LEU A 32 10.04 1.19 3.59
CA LEU A 32 11.06 2.16 3.98
C LEU A 32 11.30 3.13 2.82
N PRO A 33 11.27 4.45 3.05
CA PRO A 33 11.89 5.41 2.17
C PRO A 33 13.42 5.19 2.20
N ILE A 34 14.07 5.26 1.04
CA ILE A 34 15.53 5.40 0.97
C ILE A 34 15.85 6.82 1.45
N GLY A 35 16.35 6.93 2.67
CA GLY A 35 16.78 8.19 3.26
C GLY A 35 17.15 8.01 4.73
N ASP A 36 18.44 8.11 5.01
CA ASP A 36 19.12 7.92 6.30
C ASP A 36 18.27 8.22 7.55
N THR A 37 18.07 7.20 8.38
CA THR A 37 18.32 7.24 9.84
C THR A 37 18.18 5.84 10.41
N ALA A 38 19.30 5.25 10.81
CA ALA A 38 19.33 4.16 11.75
C ALA A 38 18.76 4.66 13.10
N ALA A 39 17.59 4.17 13.50
CA ALA A 39 17.05 4.37 14.85
C ALA A 39 16.31 3.12 15.33
N ILE A 40 17.10 2.21 15.89
CA ILE A 40 16.86 1.51 17.17
C ILE A 40 15.43 0.97 17.37
N CYS A 41 15.26 -0.33 17.10
CA CYS A 41 14.30 -1.17 17.81
C CYS A 41 15.11 -2.29 18.46
N ASP A 42 15.73 -2.00 19.60
CA ASP A 42 16.43 -3.01 20.39
C ASP A 42 15.99 -3.00 21.86
N SER A 43 15.82 -4.22 22.37
CA SER A 43 15.77 -4.69 23.76
C SER A 43 14.52 -4.54 24.67
N GLY A 44 13.99 -5.71 25.08
CA GLY A 44 13.33 -6.00 26.36
C GLY A 44 12.56 -7.34 26.39
N PRO A 45 12.59 -8.12 27.48
CA PRO A 45 13.66 -9.07 27.82
C PRO A 45 13.23 -10.54 27.74
N GLY A 46 14.18 -11.43 27.46
CA GLY A 46 14.12 -12.83 27.89
C GLY A 46 13.53 -13.86 26.92
N SER A 47 14.24 -14.13 25.83
CA SER A 47 14.50 -15.51 25.41
C SER A 47 15.64 -15.51 24.40
N SER A 48 16.72 -16.16 24.78
CA SER A 48 17.82 -16.53 23.90
C SER A 48 17.29 -17.33 22.72
N ASP A 49 17.11 -16.69 21.58
CA ASP A 49 17.14 -17.39 20.31
C ASP A 49 18.04 -16.59 19.37
N SER A 50 19.13 -17.25 19.00
CA SER A 50 20.15 -16.79 18.07
C SER A 50 19.54 -16.10 16.87
N GLY A 51 19.97 -14.86 16.61
CA GLY A 51 19.60 -14.10 15.43
C GLY A 51 19.78 -14.92 14.16
N THR A 52 18.67 -15.31 13.56
CA THR A 52 18.63 -15.62 12.14
C THR A 52 18.17 -14.36 11.45
N THR A 53 19.13 -13.68 10.82
CA THR A 53 18.87 -12.80 9.67
C THR A 53 17.86 -13.48 8.72
N PRO A 54 17.05 -12.72 7.96
CA PRO A 54 16.27 -13.29 6.87
C PRO A 54 17.21 -14.18 6.06
N ARG A 55 16.91 -15.47 5.95
CA ARG A 55 17.76 -16.42 5.25
C ARG A 55 17.74 -16.03 3.77
N ASP A 56 18.68 -15.17 3.41
CA ASP A 56 18.80 -14.60 2.08
C ASP A 56 19.17 -15.69 1.07
N LEU A 57 19.01 -15.40 -0.21
CA LEU A 57 19.27 -16.32 -1.32
C LEU A 57 20.65 -17.01 -1.18
N SER A 58 21.65 -16.26 -0.72
CA SER A 58 23.02 -16.72 -0.48
C SER A 58 23.14 -17.79 0.63
N TRP A 59 22.28 -17.73 1.65
CA TRP A 59 22.23 -18.73 2.70
C TRP A 59 21.71 -20.07 2.16
N ILE A 60 20.67 -20.02 1.30
CA ILE A 60 20.11 -21.23 0.66
C ILE A 60 21.15 -21.88 -0.26
N GLU A 61 21.88 -21.07 -1.04
CA GLU A 61 22.96 -21.55 -1.91
C GLU A 61 24.09 -22.24 -1.13
N SER A 62 24.48 -21.67 0.03
CA SER A 62 25.48 -22.28 0.91
C SER A 62 25.02 -23.64 1.44
N GLN A 63 23.77 -23.77 1.90
CA GLN A 63 23.26 -25.06 2.38
C GLN A 63 23.16 -26.11 1.27
N LEU A 64 22.81 -25.68 0.06
CA LEU A 64 22.78 -26.55 -1.12
C LEU A 64 24.16 -27.12 -1.46
N ALA A 65 25.20 -26.28 -1.40
CA ALA A 65 26.58 -26.70 -1.62
C ALA A 65 27.03 -27.73 -0.58
N ASP A 66 26.71 -27.51 0.71
CA ASP A 66 27.05 -28.43 1.80
C ASP A 66 26.35 -29.79 1.64
N ILE A 67 25.07 -29.80 1.25
CA ILE A 67 24.32 -31.04 1.02
C ILE A 67 24.90 -31.82 -0.17
N GLN A 68 25.28 -31.14 -1.25
CA GLN A 68 25.90 -31.77 -2.42
C GLN A 68 27.27 -32.39 -2.08
N LEU A 69 28.06 -31.71 -1.24
CA LEU A 69 29.33 -32.22 -0.75
C LEU A 69 29.12 -33.50 0.09
N ASN A 70 28.18 -33.48 1.03
CA ASN A 70 27.88 -34.64 1.87
C ASN A 70 27.41 -35.85 1.07
N VAL A 71 26.59 -35.66 0.03
CA VAL A 71 26.18 -36.74 -0.88
C VAL A 71 27.36 -37.33 -1.66
N THR A 72 28.33 -36.49 -2.05
CA THR A 72 29.55 -36.94 -2.73
C THR A 72 30.40 -37.82 -1.80
N ILE A 73 30.59 -37.38 -0.56
CA ILE A 73 31.32 -38.13 0.47
C ILE A 73 30.64 -39.49 0.73
N LEU A 74 29.31 -39.53 0.84
CA LEU A 74 28.57 -40.78 1.05
C LEU A 74 28.73 -41.77 -0.10
N LYS A 75 28.80 -41.29 -1.35
CA LYS A 75 29.06 -42.14 -2.53
C LYS A 75 30.45 -42.76 -2.49
N GLU A 76 31.47 -41.98 -2.16
CA GLU A 76 32.85 -42.45 -2.04
C GLU A 76 33.02 -43.47 -0.92
N TRP A 77 32.39 -43.21 0.23
CA TRP A 77 32.37 -44.12 1.37
C TRP A 77 31.70 -45.45 1.01
N ASN A 78 30.51 -45.41 0.38
CA ASN A 78 29.80 -46.61 -0.06
C ASN A 78 30.61 -47.39 -1.12
N GLY A 79 31.28 -46.71 -2.05
CA GLY A 79 32.18 -47.34 -3.01
C GLY A 79 33.35 -48.07 -2.35
N SER A 80 33.92 -47.47 -1.30
CA SER A 80 35.01 -48.06 -0.52
C SER A 80 34.58 -49.31 0.24
N GLN A 81 33.41 -49.29 0.88
CA GLN A 81 32.85 -50.47 1.57
C GLN A 81 32.59 -51.62 0.58
N SER A 82 32.17 -51.32 -0.65
CA SER A 82 31.84 -52.32 -1.67
C SER A 82 33.09 -53.09 -2.12
N ARG A 83 34.23 -52.37 -2.24
CA ARG A 83 35.53 -52.96 -2.54
C ARG A 83 36.01 -53.87 -1.42
N LEU A 84 35.86 -53.46 -0.16
CA LEU A 84 36.24 -54.26 1.01
C LEU A 84 35.42 -55.56 1.09
N LEU A 85 34.11 -55.50 0.88
CA LEU A 85 33.27 -56.70 0.86
C LEU A 85 33.64 -57.66 -0.27
N SER A 86 33.97 -57.15 -1.46
CA SER A 86 34.45 -57.97 -2.59
C SER A 86 35.78 -58.68 -2.29
N GLN A 87 36.71 -57.99 -1.63
CA GLN A 87 37.96 -58.59 -1.16
C GLN A 87 37.71 -59.68 -0.11
N LEU A 88 36.82 -59.43 0.86
CA LEU A 88 36.46 -60.41 1.89
C LEU A 88 35.75 -61.64 1.30
N GLN A 89 34.86 -61.46 0.33
CA GLN A 89 34.24 -62.56 -0.40
C GLN A 89 35.28 -63.42 -1.12
N SER A 90 36.27 -62.78 -1.77
CA SER A 90 37.37 -63.49 -2.44
C SER A 90 38.21 -64.30 -1.45
N VAL A 91 38.48 -63.76 -0.26
CA VAL A 91 39.19 -64.47 0.82
C VAL A 91 38.39 -65.69 1.30
N ILE A 92 37.06 -65.55 1.49
CA ILE A 92 36.21 -66.68 1.89
C ILE A 92 36.19 -67.79 0.83
N ILE A 93 36.06 -67.44 -0.45
CA ILE A 93 36.07 -68.43 -1.55
C ILE A 93 37.39 -69.21 -1.55
N ASN A 94 38.51 -68.52 -1.31
CA ASN A 94 39.82 -69.16 -1.17
C ASN A 94 39.88 -70.06 0.07
N LEU A 95 39.39 -69.63 1.23
CA LEU A 95 39.34 -70.45 2.45
C LEU A 95 38.46 -71.69 2.27
N GLN A 96 37.29 -71.54 1.65
CA GLN A 96 36.38 -72.66 1.35
C GLN A 96 37.04 -73.68 0.41
N SER A 97 37.74 -73.23 -0.64
CA SER A 97 38.46 -74.14 -1.54
C SER A 97 39.64 -74.86 -0.87
N MET A 98 40.35 -74.22 0.07
CA MET A 98 41.39 -74.85 0.88
C MET A 98 40.84 -75.89 1.88
N THR A 99 39.66 -75.65 2.46
CA THR A 99 39.00 -76.63 3.34
C THR A 99 38.34 -77.79 2.59
N ALA A 100 38.08 -77.63 1.29
CA ALA A 100 37.56 -78.67 0.41
C ALA A 100 38.66 -79.58 -0.15
N SER A 101 39.88 -79.06 -0.36
CA SER A 101 41.04 -79.81 -0.88
C SER A 101 41.80 -80.63 0.17
N SER A 102 41.55 -80.41 1.47
CA SER A 102 42.19 -81.08 2.61
C SER A 102 41.54 -82.44 2.98
N GLY A 103 41.00 -83.17 2.00
CA GLY A 103 40.20 -84.38 2.18
C GLY A 103 40.77 -85.41 3.17
N LEU A 104 40.24 -85.41 4.39
CA LEU A 104 40.17 -86.55 5.30
C LEU A 104 38.69 -86.77 5.63
N SER A 105 38.17 -87.91 5.18
CA SER A 105 36.84 -88.39 5.51
C SER A 105 36.74 -88.62 7.02
N ALA A 106 35.94 -87.83 7.71
CA ALA A 106 35.52 -88.14 9.08
C ALA A 106 34.62 -89.37 9.04
N SER A 107 35.15 -90.52 9.46
CA SER A 107 34.35 -91.67 9.87
C SER A 107 34.04 -91.52 11.36
N PRO A 108 32.78 -91.62 11.82
CA PRO A 108 32.45 -91.50 13.23
C PRO A 108 32.64 -92.87 13.88
N ASP A 109 33.75 -93.05 14.60
CA ASP A 109 33.84 -93.87 15.83
C ASP A 109 35.31 -93.98 16.30
N GLY A 110 35.57 -93.60 17.56
CA GLY A 110 36.71 -94.14 18.33
C GLY A 110 37.70 -93.14 18.94
N LEU A 111 37.59 -93.01 20.26
CA LEU A 111 38.58 -92.66 21.29
C LEU A 111 38.92 -91.18 21.61
N GLN A 112 38.54 -90.84 22.85
CA GLN A 112 38.97 -89.74 23.68
C GLN A 112 40.48 -89.82 24.02
N SER A 113 41.14 -88.67 24.07
CA SER A 113 42.25 -88.39 25.00
C SER A 113 42.51 -86.88 25.03
N GLU A 114 42.19 -86.24 26.16
CA GLU A 114 42.53 -84.86 26.45
C GLU A 114 44.04 -84.67 26.66
N THR A 115 44.64 -83.74 25.94
CA THR A 115 45.65 -82.81 26.47
C THR A 115 45.60 -81.52 25.65
N GLY A 116 45.36 -80.39 26.30
CA GLY A 116 45.23 -79.09 25.66
C GLY A 116 46.52 -78.59 25.01
N ASN A 117 46.48 -78.36 23.70
CA ASN A 117 46.91 -77.11 23.09
C ASN A 117 46.38 -77.01 21.65
N SER A 118 45.52 -76.02 21.42
CA SER A 118 45.28 -75.34 20.14
C SER A 118 45.33 -76.15 18.83
N SER A 119 44.37 -77.03 18.59
CA SER A 119 44.08 -77.48 17.22
C SER A 119 42.59 -77.29 16.98
N LEU A 120 42.23 -76.26 16.22
CA LEU A 120 40.86 -76.10 15.74
C LEU A 120 40.53 -77.32 14.88
N ASP A 121 39.57 -78.15 15.30
CA ASP A 121 39.10 -79.28 14.49
C ASP A 121 38.54 -78.77 13.14
N LEU A 122 38.77 -79.51 12.06
CA LEU A 122 38.38 -79.14 10.69
C LEU A 122 36.88 -78.84 10.60
N THR A 123 36.08 -79.53 11.40
CA THR A 123 34.63 -79.34 11.54
C THR A 123 34.27 -77.98 12.14
N GLN A 124 35.07 -77.48 13.10
CA GLN A 124 34.90 -76.18 13.73
C GLN A 124 35.34 -75.04 12.80
N ILE A 125 36.41 -75.25 12.01
CA ILE A 125 36.84 -74.33 10.94
C ILE A 125 35.76 -74.18 9.87
N LYS A 126 35.15 -75.29 9.43
CA LYS A 126 34.04 -75.26 8.46
C LYS A 126 32.85 -74.45 8.97
N ARG A 127 32.39 -74.69 10.21
CA ARG A 127 31.29 -73.92 10.83
C ARG A 127 31.61 -72.43 10.97
N LEU A 128 32.83 -72.07 11.36
CA LEU A 128 33.25 -70.67 11.46
C LEU A 128 33.30 -70.00 10.08
N THR A 129 33.75 -70.72 9.06
CA THR A 129 33.82 -70.21 7.67
C THR A 129 32.42 -70.03 7.08
N GLU A 130 31.48 -70.95 7.36
CA GLU A 130 30.06 -70.81 6.98
C GLU A 130 29.39 -69.63 7.68
N ASN A 131 29.57 -69.48 9.00
CA ASN A 131 29.04 -68.33 9.74
C ASN A 131 29.63 -67.00 9.25
N LEU A 132 30.93 -66.98 8.94
CA LEU A 132 31.59 -65.81 8.36
C LEU A 132 31.03 -65.48 6.97
N GLY A 133 30.77 -66.50 6.14
CA GLY A 133 30.12 -66.37 4.84
C GLY A 133 28.71 -65.79 4.94
N ASN A 134 27.90 -66.31 5.86
CA ASN A 134 26.53 -65.82 6.11
C ASN A 134 26.53 -64.35 6.59
N ASN A 135 27.45 -63.99 7.49
CA ASN A 135 27.60 -62.60 7.95
C ASN A 135 28.03 -61.65 6.83
N ILE A 136 28.97 -62.05 5.97
CA ILE A 136 29.41 -61.25 4.83
C ILE A 136 28.31 -61.12 3.76
N GLN A 137 27.50 -62.16 3.57
CA GLN A 137 26.32 -62.10 2.70
C GLN A 137 25.28 -61.08 3.23
N ALA A 138 24.95 -61.13 4.52
CA ALA A 138 24.04 -60.17 5.15
C ALA A 138 24.56 -58.71 5.05
N LEU A 139 25.87 -58.51 5.27
CA LEU A 139 26.51 -57.20 5.08
C LEU A 139 26.45 -56.73 3.62
N THR A 140 26.62 -57.63 2.66
CA THR A 140 26.52 -57.33 1.22
C THR A 140 25.11 -56.89 0.83
N GLU A 141 24.08 -57.54 1.39
CA GLU A 141 22.68 -57.20 1.14
C GLU A 141 22.30 -55.85 1.77
N ALA A 142 22.72 -55.61 3.02
CA ALA A 142 22.56 -54.33 3.70
C ALA A 142 23.24 -53.20 2.92
N GLN A 143 24.44 -53.43 2.40
CA GLN A 143 25.15 -52.44 1.60
C GLN A 143 24.48 -52.18 0.24
N LYS A 144 23.96 -53.21 -0.43
CA LYS A 144 23.15 -53.04 -1.65
C LYS A 144 21.86 -52.25 -1.38
N ALA A 145 21.24 -52.42 -0.22
CA ALA A 145 20.09 -51.61 0.20
C ALA A 145 20.50 -50.14 0.38
N ALA A 146 21.55 -49.87 1.15
CA ALA A 146 22.08 -48.52 1.33
C ALA A 146 22.45 -47.84 0.01
N SER A 147 23.03 -48.59 -0.95
CA SER A 147 23.37 -48.06 -2.27
C SER A 147 22.15 -47.66 -3.10
N ARG A 148 21.02 -48.37 -2.95
CA ARG A 148 19.74 -48.01 -3.60
C ARG A 148 19.15 -46.75 -2.98
N ASP A 149 19.18 -46.64 -1.66
CA ASP A 149 18.65 -45.47 -0.94
C ASP A 149 19.46 -44.21 -1.26
N ILE A 150 20.80 -44.29 -1.30
CA ILE A 150 21.68 -43.19 -1.73
C ILE A 150 21.34 -42.73 -3.15
N SER A 151 21.06 -43.67 -4.04
CA SER A 151 20.69 -43.36 -5.44
C SER A 151 19.34 -42.65 -5.53
N SER A 152 18.34 -43.12 -4.77
CA SER A 152 17.01 -42.50 -4.70
C SER A 152 17.07 -41.08 -4.13
N LEU A 153 17.82 -40.89 -3.02
CA LEU A 153 18.08 -39.58 -2.42
C LEU A 153 18.76 -38.62 -3.40
N ASN A 154 19.71 -39.08 -4.21
CA ASN A 154 20.39 -38.24 -5.19
C ASN A 154 19.42 -37.73 -6.29
N VAL A 155 18.45 -38.55 -6.71
CA VAL A 155 17.41 -38.15 -7.67
C VAL A 155 16.52 -37.07 -7.07
N VAL A 156 16.01 -37.30 -5.86
CA VAL A 156 15.14 -36.34 -5.16
C VAL A 156 15.86 -35.02 -4.90
N LEU A 157 17.12 -35.08 -4.45
CA LEU A 157 17.94 -33.90 -4.23
C LEU A 157 18.11 -33.10 -5.53
N THR A 158 18.46 -33.78 -6.63
CA THR A 158 18.66 -33.13 -7.94
C THR A 158 17.38 -32.44 -8.44
N ASP A 159 16.22 -33.08 -8.28
CA ASP A 159 14.93 -32.47 -8.65
C ASP A 159 14.61 -31.25 -7.77
N THR A 160 14.83 -31.37 -6.46
CA THR A 160 14.58 -30.29 -5.51
C THR A 160 15.49 -29.08 -5.80
N VAL A 161 16.78 -29.30 -6.08
CA VAL A 161 17.73 -28.25 -6.48
C VAL A 161 17.24 -27.52 -7.73
N LYS A 162 16.78 -28.26 -8.75
CA LYS A 162 16.27 -27.66 -9.99
C LYS A 162 15.05 -26.78 -9.73
N ARG A 163 14.10 -27.25 -8.92
CA ARG A 163 12.91 -26.46 -8.54
C ARG A 163 13.29 -25.19 -7.79
N MET A 164 14.22 -25.29 -6.83
CA MET A 164 14.69 -24.12 -6.08
C MET A 164 15.35 -23.09 -7.01
N ARG A 165 16.18 -23.52 -7.96
CA ARG A 165 16.78 -22.61 -8.96
C ARG A 165 15.73 -21.94 -9.84
N SER A 166 14.70 -22.66 -10.27
CA SER A 166 13.60 -22.08 -11.03
C SER A 166 12.86 -21.00 -10.23
N VAL A 167 12.58 -21.24 -8.95
CA VAL A 167 11.99 -20.22 -8.06
C VAL A 167 12.94 -19.03 -7.88
N GLN A 168 14.24 -19.28 -7.78
CA GLN A 168 15.28 -18.27 -7.64
C GLN A 168 15.36 -17.32 -8.85
N GLU A 169 15.13 -17.81 -10.06
CA GLU A 169 15.11 -17.00 -11.29
C GLU A 169 13.84 -16.15 -11.43
N GLU A 170 12.71 -16.61 -10.88
CA GLU A 170 11.43 -15.89 -10.96
C GLU A 170 11.28 -14.82 -9.87
N LEU A 171 11.83 -15.04 -8.67
CA LEU A 171 11.78 -14.08 -7.56
C LEU A 171 12.25 -12.66 -7.90
N PRO A 172 13.41 -12.42 -8.56
CA PRO A 172 13.85 -11.07 -8.89
C PRO A 172 12.93 -10.41 -9.92
N LYS A 173 12.40 -11.16 -10.89
CA LYS A 173 11.44 -10.63 -11.87
C LYS A 173 10.17 -10.14 -11.18
N LEU A 174 9.65 -10.95 -10.26
CA LEU A 174 8.46 -10.60 -9.48
C LEU A 174 8.73 -9.40 -8.58
N ARG A 175 9.93 -9.32 -7.98
CA ARG A 175 10.35 -8.17 -7.18
C ARG A 175 10.35 -6.88 -7.99
N THR A 176 10.96 -6.90 -9.18
CA THR A 176 10.97 -5.72 -10.08
C THR A 176 9.55 -5.33 -10.49
N GLN A 177 8.71 -6.29 -10.87
CA GLN A 177 7.30 -6.01 -11.21
C GLN A 177 6.53 -5.38 -10.05
N ILE A 178 6.77 -5.82 -8.81
CA ILE A 178 6.13 -5.22 -7.63
C ILE A 178 6.59 -3.76 -7.46
N THR A 179 7.87 -3.48 -7.62
CA THR A 179 8.40 -2.10 -7.54
C THR A 179 7.81 -1.21 -8.63
N ASP A 180 7.80 -1.68 -9.89
CA ASP A 180 7.23 -0.92 -11.02
C ASP A 180 5.74 -0.62 -10.78
N ASN A 181 4.97 -1.64 -10.36
CA ASN A 181 3.56 -1.47 -10.02
C ASN A 181 3.36 -0.49 -8.84
N GLN A 182 4.27 -0.45 -7.87
CA GLN A 182 4.21 0.51 -6.77
C GLN A 182 4.41 1.95 -7.26
N GLU A 183 5.36 2.18 -8.18
CA GLU A 183 5.58 3.49 -8.79
C GLU A 183 4.35 3.95 -9.60
N ASP A 184 3.77 3.04 -10.40
CA ASP A 184 2.54 3.31 -11.15
C ASP A 184 1.37 3.67 -10.23
N ILE A 185 1.19 2.95 -9.11
CA ILE A 185 0.15 3.26 -8.12
C ILE A 185 0.35 4.67 -7.54
N VAL A 186 1.58 5.07 -7.22
CA VAL A 186 1.88 6.41 -6.69
C VAL A 186 1.58 7.48 -7.75
N SER A 187 1.96 7.23 -9.00
CA SER A 187 1.65 8.12 -10.13
C SER A 187 0.14 8.29 -10.33
N ILE A 188 -0.61 7.19 -10.38
CA ILE A 188 -2.07 7.19 -10.53
C ILE A 188 -2.73 7.91 -9.35
N LYS A 189 -2.29 7.66 -8.11
CA LYS A 189 -2.81 8.37 -6.92
C LYS A 189 -2.62 9.88 -7.05
N THR A 190 -1.45 10.31 -7.51
CA THR A 190 -1.15 11.74 -7.73
C THR A 190 -2.04 12.34 -8.81
N GLN A 191 -2.24 11.63 -9.92
CA GLN A 191 -3.16 12.06 -10.99
C GLN A 191 -4.60 12.20 -10.48
N ILE A 192 -5.10 11.22 -9.71
CA ILE A 192 -6.44 11.27 -9.11
C ILE A 192 -6.59 12.49 -8.18
N GLN A 193 -5.58 12.78 -7.35
CA GLN A 193 -5.61 13.96 -6.48
C GLN A 193 -5.64 15.26 -7.29
N ASN A 194 -4.85 15.36 -8.36
CA ASN A 194 -4.88 16.52 -9.25
C ASN A 194 -6.22 16.70 -9.97
N ILE A 195 -6.87 15.60 -10.37
CA ILE A 195 -8.22 15.65 -10.95
C ILE A 195 -9.23 16.13 -9.91
N ARG A 196 -9.17 15.60 -8.68
CA ARG A 196 -10.05 16.03 -7.58
C ARG A 196 -9.92 17.51 -7.29
N LYS A 197 -8.69 18.06 -7.20
CA LYS A 197 -8.45 19.51 -7.04
C LYS A 197 -9.04 20.38 -8.16
N ARG A 198 -9.33 19.81 -9.33
CA ARG A 198 -9.96 20.52 -10.45
C ARG A 198 -11.48 20.34 -10.49
N MET A 199 -12.01 19.35 -9.79
CA MET A 199 -13.44 19.08 -9.74
C MET A 199 -14.07 19.78 -8.56
N CYS A 200 -15.25 20.37 -8.76
CA CYS A 200 -16.06 20.80 -7.65
C CYS A 200 -17.08 19.73 -7.27
N LEU A 201 -16.75 18.90 -6.28
CA LEU A 201 -17.64 17.83 -5.85
C LEU A 201 -18.69 18.33 -4.86
N LYS A 202 -18.38 19.38 -4.08
CA LYS A 202 -19.30 19.96 -3.10
C LYS A 202 -19.52 21.44 -3.37
N ARG A 203 -20.72 21.78 -3.82
CA ARG A 203 -21.13 23.17 -4.12
C ARG A 203 -21.86 23.78 -2.93
N GLY A 204 -21.66 25.07 -2.70
CA GLY A 204 -22.39 25.80 -1.67
C GLY A 204 -22.26 27.31 -1.81
N LEU A 205 -22.84 28.02 -0.84
CA LEU A 205 -22.73 29.46 -0.69
C LEU A 205 -21.43 29.79 0.03
N LEU A 206 -20.63 30.70 -0.51
CA LEU A 206 -19.33 31.08 0.05
C LEU A 206 -19.42 32.28 1.00
N VAL A 207 -20.43 33.15 0.84
CA VAL A 207 -20.56 34.35 1.66
C VAL A 207 -21.34 34.03 2.92
N SER A 208 -22.54 33.44 2.81
CA SER A 208 -23.47 33.21 3.93
C SER A 208 -23.77 31.72 4.18
N GLY A 209 -22.89 30.81 3.73
CA GLY A 209 -23.06 29.38 3.90
C GLY A 209 -22.90 28.91 5.36
N ASN A 210 -23.48 27.74 5.66
CA ASN A 210 -23.37 27.13 6.99
C ASN A 210 -22.00 26.46 7.22
N GLU A 211 -21.39 25.92 6.17
CA GLU A 211 -20.08 25.25 6.25
C GLU A 211 -18.92 26.23 6.07
N VAL A 212 -19.08 27.16 5.12
CA VAL A 212 -18.13 28.23 4.81
C VAL A 212 -18.88 29.54 4.76
N SER A 213 -18.40 30.53 5.49
CA SER A 213 -18.88 31.91 5.47
C SER A 213 -17.70 32.83 5.72
N ILE A 214 -17.48 33.78 4.81
CA ILE A 214 -16.45 34.81 5.03
C ILE A 214 -16.84 35.75 6.18
N PRO A 215 -15.88 36.35 6.90
CA PRO A 215 -16.18 37.36 7.91
C PRO A 215 -16.67 38.67 7.29
N ASP A 216 -17.40 39.48 8.05
CA ASP A 216 -17.93 40.77 7.56
C ASP A 216 -16.84 41.76 7.12
N SER A 217 -15.63 41.64 7.69
CA SER A 217 -14.45 42.43 7.29
C SER A 217 -14.05 42.20 5.83
N ASN A 218 -14.39 41.04 5.28
CA ASN A 218 -14.09 40.64 3.91
C ASN A 218 -15.20 41.03 2.92
N ILE A 219 -16.19 41.79 3.39
CA ILE A 219 -17.29 42.30 2.57
C ILE A 219 -17.16 43.83 2.51
N THR A 220 -16.78 44.34 1.35
CA THR A 220 -16.56 45.77 1.11
C THR A 220 -17.47 46.27 -0.01
N ALA A 221 -17.69 47.59 -0.11
CA ALA A 221 -18.50 48.18 -1.17
C ALA A 221 -17.87 49.49 -1.66
N SER A 222 -18.20 49.88 -2.89
CA SER A 222 -17.88 51.20 -3.45
C SER A 222 -18.41 52.34 -2.58
N SER A 223 -19.64 52.18 -2.07
CA SER A 223 -20.32 53.16 -1.25
C SER A 223 -21.44 52.51 -0.44
N LYS A 224 -22.07 53.30 0.43
CA LYS A 224 -23.26 52.92 1.20
C LYS A 224 -24.19 54.12 1.34
N PHE A 225 -25.49 53.88 1.25
CA PHE A 225 -26.51 54.92 1.37
C PHE A 225 -26.40 55.69 2.69
N ASN A 226 -26.19 54.95 3.78
CA ASN A 226 -25.79 55.45 5.09
C ASN A 226 -25.17 54.30 5.91
N GLU A 227 -24.78 54.57 7.16
CA GLU A 227 -24.19 53.56 8.06
C GLU A 227 -25.08 52.33 8.30
N LEU A 228 -26.39 52.48 8.18
CA LEU A 228 -27.35 51.39 8.35
C LEU A 228 -27.56 50.54 7.09
N HIS A 229 -26.95 50.88 5.95
CA HIS A 229 -27.03 50.11 4.69
C HIS A 229 -25.64 49.66 4.22
N GLY A 230 -24.75 49.38 5.17
CA GLY A 230 -23.37 48.96 4.91
C GLY A 230 -23.24 47.61 4.20
N PRO A 231 -22.01 47.26 3.76
CA PRO A 231 -21.75 46.13 2.87
C PRO A 231 -22.16 44.77 3.45
N PHE A 232 -21.91 44.50 4.73
CA PHE A 232 -22.25 43.23 5.39
C PHE A 232 -23.76 42.89 5.36
N ARG A 233 -24.62 43.88 5.15
CA ARG A 233 -26.08 43.66 5.00
C ARG A 233 -26.46 43.00 3.68
N VAL A 234 -25.51 42.81 2.77
CA VAL A 234 -25.71 42.07 1.53
C VAL A 234 -25.96 40.58 1.74
N ARG A 235 -25.63 39.99 2.90
CA ARG A 235 -25.80 38.53 3.11
C ARG A 235 -27.21 38.06 2.72
N ILE A 236 -27.29 36.95 1.99
CA ILE A 236 -28.55 36.47 1.38
C ILE A 236 -29.65 36.17 2.41
N ASN A 237 -29.24 35.74 3.60
CA ASN A 237 -30.10 35.39 4.74
C ASN A 237 -30.35 36.58 5.68
N ASN A 238 -29.89 37.79 5.36
CA ASN A 238 -30.11 38.97 6.19
C ASN A 238 -31.62 39.28 6.29
N THR A 239 -32.11 39.36 7.53
CA THR A 239 -33.50 39.69 7.90
C THR A 239 -33.58 40.90 8.84
N ALA A 240 -32.46 41.60 9.06
CA ALA A 240 -32.42 42.81 9.86
C ALA A 240 -33.09 44.00 9.12
N THR A 241 -33.30 45.10 9.85
CA THR A 241 -33.78 46.37 9.28
C THR A 241 -32.72 47.44 9.53
N PRO A 242 -32.18 48.12 8.49
CA PRO A 242 -32.38 47.90 7.05
C PRO A 242 -31.89 46.54 6.52
N GLY A 243 -32.61 45.96 5.58
CA GLY A 243 -32.47 44.55 5.19
C GLY A 243 -31.68 44.27 3.92
N ALA A 244 -30.75 45.16 3.56
CA ALA A 244 -29.86 45.01 2.41
C ALA A 244 -28.67 45.99 2.50
N TRP A 245 -27.63 45.73 1.71
CA TRP A 245 -26.72 46.77 1.28
C TRP A 245 -27.44 47.64 0.23
N CYS A 246 -27.22 48.95 0.29
CA CYS A 246 -27.69 49.90 -0.72
C CYS A 246 -26.56 50.89 -1.01
N PRO A 247 -26.24 51.16 -2.29
CA PRO A 247 -25.25 52.17 -2.64
C PRO A 247 -25.75 53.59 -2.35
N LYS A 248 -24.80 54.52 -2.27
CA LYS A 248 -25.07 55.95 -2.12
C LYS A 248 -25.65 56.56 -3.38
N GLU A 249 -25.10 56.23 -4.55
CA GLU A 249 -25.53 56.79 -5.84
C GLU A 249 -26.40 55.78 -6.62
N PRO A 250 -27.74 55.81 -6.46
CA PRO A 250 -28.63 54.77 -7.01
C PRO A 250 -28.71 54.74 -8.54
N ASN A 251 -28.18 55.76 -9.22
CA ASN A 251 -28.16 55.86 -10.70
C ASN A 251 -26.77 55.55 -11.28
N SER A 252 -25.74 55.37 -10.45
CA SER A 252 -24.39 55.06 -10.90
C SER A 252 -24.29 53.61 -11.34
N ASN A 253 -23.59 53.35 -12.45
CA ASN A 253 -23.26 51.99 -12.92
C ASN A 253 -21.85 51.56 -12.50
N TYR A 254 -21.25 52.30 -11.56
CA TYR A 254 -19.92 52.04 -11.00
C TYR A 254 -19.99 51.62 -9.53
N GLU A 255 -21.19 51.41 -9.00
CA GLU A 255 -21.39 50.90 -7.65
C GLU A 255 -21.14 49.39 -7.63
N TRP A 256 -20.47 48.90 -6.60
CA TRP A 256 -20.16 47.48 -6.45
C TRP A 256 -20.20 47.05 -4.99
N ILE A 257 -20.53 45.79 -4.79
CA ILE A 257 -20.27 45.04 -3.56
C ILE A 257 -19.21 43.98 -3.87
N GLN A 258 -18.20 43.88 -3.03
CA GLN A 258 -17.05 43.00 -3.18
C GLN A 258 -16.99 41.98 -2.06
N PHE A 259 -16.63 40.76 -2.44
CA PHE A 259 -16.33 39.67 -1.52
C PHE A 259 -14.87 39.26 -1.69
N ASP A 260 -14.12 39.22 -0.59
CA ASP A 260 -12.76 38.72 -0.53
C ASP A 260 -12.72 37.35 0.17
N PHE A 261 -12.38 36.31 -0.57
CA PHE A 261 -12.30 34.96 -0.01
C PHE A 261 -10.97 34.70 0.70
N GLY A 262 -9.98 35.59 0.60
CA GLY A 262 -8.64 35.45 1.18
C GLY A 262 -7.72 34.46 0.46
N GLU A 263 -8.30 33.54 -0.30
CA GLU A 263 -7.62 32.53 -1.12
C GLU A 263 -8.37 32.33 -2.44
N ASP A 264 -7.70 31.71 -3.42
CA ASP A 264 -8.32 31.39 -4.71
C ASP A 264 -9.44 30.36 -4.54
N LYS A 265 -10.66 30.74 -4.90
CA LYS A 265 -11.83 29.85 -4.90
C LYS A 265 -12.37 29.65 -6.31
N LEU A 266 -12.84 28.44 -6.59
CA LEU A 266 -13.61 28.13 -7.78
C LEU A 266 -15.05 28.62 -7.61
N LEU A 267 -15.37 29.71 -8.30
CA LEU A 267 -16.69 30.35 -8.31
C LEU A 267 -17.50 29.84 -9.50
N LEU A 268 -18.74 29.46 -9.22
CA LEU A 268 -19.66 28.82 -10.16
C LEU A 268 -20.81 29.72 -10.56
N GLY A 269 -21.13 30.73 -9.74
CA GLY A 269 -22.26 31.60 -10.00
C GLY A 269 -22.55 32.56 -8.87
N THR A 270 -23.67 33.26 -8.99
CA THR A 270 -24.16 34.22 -8.01
C THR A 270 -25.60 33.92 -7.62
N VAL A 271 -25.95 34.32 -6.41
CA VAL A 271 -27.31 34.31 -5.88
C VAL A 271 -27.65 35.73 -5.49
N SER A 272 -28.85 36.19 -5.82
CA SER A 272 -29.33 37.52 -5.43
C SER A 272 -30.77 37.50 -4.93
N LYS A 273 -31.10 38.45 -4.07
CA LYS A 273 -32.42 38.67 -3.50
C LYS A 273 -32.62 40.15 -3.23
N GLY A 274 -33.85 40.65 -3.35
CA GLY A 274 -34.13 42.04 -3.00
C GLY A 274 -34.01 42.35 -1.51
N ARG A 275 -34.20 43.61 -1.15
CA ARG A 275 -34.16 44.10 0.22
C ARG A 275 -35.29 43.50 1.08
N TYR A 276 -34.96 43.06 2.29
CA TYR A 276 -35.94 42.35 3.13
C TYR A 276 -37.14 43.22 3.57
N ASP A 277 -36.88 44.44 4.02
CA ASP A 277 -37.83 45.32 4.70
C ASP A 277 -38.54 46.34 3.78
N PHE A 278 -38.13 46.48 2.52
CA PHE A 278 -38.68 47.47 1.59
C PHE A 278 -38.68 46.97 0.14
N GLU A 279 -39.57 47.51 -0.71
CA GLU A 279 -39.67 47.16 -2.14
C GLU A 279 -38.54 47.80 -2.97
N GLN A 280 -37.34 47.28 -2.76
CA GLN A 280 -36.12 47.66 -3.47
C GLN A 280 -35.35 46.42 -3.89
N TRP A 281 -35.02 46.32 -5.17
CA TRP A 281 -34.18 45.25 -5.70
C TRP A 281 -33.50 45.67 -7.00
N VAL A 282 -32.39 44.99 -7.28
CA VAL A 282 -31.63 45.11 -8.51
C VAL A 282 -32.23 44.16 -9.55
N THR A 283 -32.50 44.65 -10.76
CA THR A 283 -33.14 43.87 -11.84
C THR A 283 -32.15 43.36 -12.88
N SER A 284 -30.93 43.90 -12.92
CA SER A 284 -29.82 43.39 -13.72
C SER A 284 -28.49 43.80 -13.08
N TYR A 285 -27.45 42.98 -13.27
CA TYR A 285 -26.12 43.29 -12.74
C TYR A 285 -25.02 42.66 -13.61
N ARG A 286 -23.81 43.20 -13.49
CA ARG A 286 -22.59 42.58 -14.03
C ARG A 286 -21.74 42.02 -12.90
N VAL A 287 -20.82 41.14 -13.25
CA VAL A 287 -19.88 40.55 -12.30
C VAL A 287 -18.45 40.78 -12.80
N GLU A 288 -17.58 41.20 -11.89
CA GLU A 288 -16.15 41.29 -12.09
C GLU A 288 -15.43 40.38 -11.09
N TYR A 289 -14.25 39.88 -11.46
CA TYR A 289 -13.42 39.06 -10.58
C TYR A 289 -11.94 39.38 -10.72
N ALA A 290 -11.16 39.09 -9.68
CA ALA A 290 -9.71 39.24 -9.67
C ALA A 290 -9.06 38.16 -8.80
N VAL A 291 -7.82 37.79 -9.14
CA VAL A 291 -7.01 36.82 -8.38
C VAL A 291 -6.33 37.48 -7.17
N ALA A 292 -6.17 38.80 -7.17
CA ALA A 292 -5.64 39.57 -6.06
C ALA A 292 -6.12 41.03 -6.17
N GLU A 293 -6.03 41.78 -5.07
CA GLU A 293 -6.41 43.19 -5.00
C GLU A 293 -5.37 44.04 -5.77
N GLN A 294 -5.54 44.19 -7.09
CA GLN A 294 -4.70 45.04 -7.93
C GLN A 294 -5.53 46.01 -8.78
N PRO A 295 -5.07 47.27 -8.99
CA PRO A 295 -5.84 48.32 -9.66
C PRO A 295 -6.32 47.96 -11.08
N SER A 296 -5.56 47.16 -11.82
CA SER A 296 -5.84 46.72 -13.20
C SER A 296 -6.11 45.21 -13.30
N GLY A 297 -6.37 44.54 -12.18
CA GLY A 297 -6.52 43.07 -12.12
C GLY A 297 -7.93 42.54 -12.39
N TRP A 298 -8.93 43.42 -12.50
CA TRP A 298 -10.34 43.06 -12.62
C TRP A 298 -10.70 42.62 -14.05
N LYS A 299 -11.44 41.52 -14.15
CA LYS A 299 -11.96 40.96 -15.40
C LYS A 299 -13.47 40.79 -15.29
N HIS A 300 -14.19 41.04 -16.38
CA HIS A 300 -15.62 40.77 -16.45
C HIS A 300 -15.89 39.28 -16.68
N ILE A 301 -17.05 38.81 -16.23
CA ILE A 301 -17.60 37.54 -16.70
C ILE A 301 -18.10 37.73 -18.12
N ALA A 302 -17.52 36.98 -19.05
CA ALA A 302 -17.98 36.94 -20.42
C ALA A 302 -19.12 35.93 -20.56
N ASP A 303 -19.98 36.08 -21.56
CA ASP A 303 -21.03 35.14 -21.94
C ASP A 303 -20.48 34.02 -22.87
N VAL A 304 -21.38 33.20 -23.43
CA VAL A 304 -21.01 32.11 -24.36
C VAL A 304 -20.39 32.59 -25.67
N MET A 305 -20.58 33.87 -26.03
CA MET A 305 -20.00 34.50 -27.22
C MET A 305 -18.68 35.24 -26.91
N GLY A 306 -18.33 35.39 -25.62
CA GLY A 306 -17.13 36.10 -25.18
C GLY A 306 -17.35 37.57 -24.87
N GLU A 307 -18.60 38.05 -24.86
CA GLU A 307 -18.97 39.44 -24.57
C GLU A 307 -19.32 39.63 -23.08
N ASP A 308 -19.25 40.86 -22.56
CA ASP A 308 -19.59 41.15 -21.16
C ASP A 308 -21.02 40.66 -20.80
N GLU A 309 -21.10 39.71 -19.86
CA GLU A 309 -22.38 39.11 -19.46
C GLU A 309 -23.16 40.02 -18.50
N ILE A 310 -24.40 40.34 -18.87
CA ILE A 310 -25.37 41.02 -18.00
C ILE A 310 -26.31 39.96 -17.43
N PHE A 311 -26.23 39.74 -16.13
CA PHE A 311 -27.06 38.78 -15.43
C PHE A 311 -28.44 39.36 -15.10
N PRO A 312 -29.52 38.59 -15.29
CA PRO A 312 -30.83 38.98 -14.81
C PRO A 312 -30.83 39.00 -13.27
N GLY A 313 -31.35 40.08 -12.69
CA GLY A 313 -31.52 40.25 -11.25
C GLY A 313 -32.88 39.76 -10.77
N ASN A 314 -33.36 40.36 -9.69
CA ASN A 314 -34.61 39.97 -9.07
C ASN A 314 -35.84 40.61 -9.75
N HIS A 315 -36.98 39.94 -9.65
CA HIS A 315 -38.28 40.47 -10.06
C HIS A 315 -39.15 40.94 -8.89
N ASP A 316 -38.76 40.58 -7.66
CA ASP A 316 -39.41 40.99 -6.42
C ASP A 316 -38.40 40.96 -5.25
N LYS A 317 -38.85 41.35 -4.06
CA LYS A 317 -37.96 41.45 -2.88
C LYS A 317 -37.61 40.12 -2.18
N ASN A 318 -38.37 39.06 -2.43
CA ASN A 318 -38.38 37.81 -1.68
C ASN A 318 -37.82 36.61 -2.46
N SER A 319 -38.04 36.55 -3.75
CA SER A 319 -37.61 35.47 -4.63
C SER A 319 -36.11 35.48 -4.79
N ILE A 320 -35.51 34.30 -4.71
CA ILE A 320 -34.09 34.10 -4.94
C ILE A 320 -33.86 33.98 -6.45
N GLN A 321 -32.94 34.78 -6.97
CA GLN A 321 -32.45 34.66 -8.34
C GLN A 321 -31.08 33.99 -8.30
N VAL A 322 -30.91 32.93 -9.11
CA VAL A 322 -29.64 32.19 -9.23
C VAL A 322 -29.14 32.32 -10.65
N ASN A 323 -27.87 32.70 -10.80
CA ASN A 323 -27.20 32.79 -12.09
C ASN A 323 -25.90 31.97 -12.04
N ILE A 324 -25.80 30.95 -12.90
CA ILE A 324 -24.61 30.09 -13.02
C ILE A 324 -23.75 30.61 -14.18
N PHE A 325 -22.46 30.78 -13.94
CA PHE A 325 -21.53 31.18 -14.98
C PHE A 325 -21.38 30.05 -15.98
N TRP A 326 -21.44 30.35 -17.28
CA TRP A 326 -21.26 29.33 -18.31
C TRP A 326 -19.89 28.64 -18.20
N LYS A 327 -18.88 29.40 -17.75
CA LYS A 327 -17.53 28.91 -17.42
C LYS A 327 -17.21 29.24 -15.96
N PRO A 328 -16.93 28.23 -15.12
CA PRO A 328 -16.40 28.44 -13.78
C PRO A 328 -15.11 29.28 -13.80
N ILE A 329 -14.96 30.14 -12.80
CA ILE A 329 -13.81 31.04 -12.67
C ILE A 329 -13.05 30.72 -11.38
N ARG A 330 -11.72 30.86 -11.40
CA ARG A 330 -10.92 30.85 -10.17
C ARG A 330 -10.53 32.27 -9.82
N ALA A 331 -10.90 32.71 -8.63
CA ALA A 331 -10.66 34.07 -8.16
C ALA A 331 -10.67 34.14 -6.62
N GLN A 332 -9.87 35.05 -6.08
CA GLN A 332 -9.94 35.44 -4.67
C GLN A 332 -11.01 36.50 -4.42
N LEU A 333 -11.20 37.41 -5.38
CA LEU A 333 -12.08 38.55 -5.27
C LEU A 333 -13.18 38.48 -6.32
N ILE A 334 -14.39 38.87 -5.92
CA ILE A 334 -15.52 39.00 -6.84
C ILE A 334 -16.35 40.24 -6.47
N ARG A 335 -16.74 41.00 -7.49
CA ARG A 335 -17.60 42.17 -7.42
C ARG A 335 -18.91 41.91 -8.13
N ILE A 336 -20.01 42.29 -7.51
CA ILE A 336 -21.32 42.40 -8.14
C ILE A 336 -21.63 43.88 -8.35
N ILE A 337 -21.94 44.25 -9.59
CA ILE A 337 -22.11 45.64 -10.05
C ILE A 337 -23.57 45.83 -10.48
N PRO A 338 -24.42 46.44 -9.63
CA PRO A 338 -25.82 46.67 -9.97
C PRO A 338 -25.99 47.63 -11.15
N ILE A 339 -26.71 47.20 -12.20
CA ILE A 339 -26.96 47.98 -13.42
C ILE A 339 -28.36 48.59 -13.37
N ASP A 340 -29.40 47.76 -13.40
CA ASP A 340 -30.79 48.24 -13.37
C ASP A 340 -31.46 47.97 -12.02
N LYS A 341 -32.58 48.66 -11.80
CA LYS A 341 -33.36 48.61 -10.56
C LYS A 341 -34.85 48.68 -10.83
N TYR A 342 -35.61 48.18 -9.88
CA TYR A 342 -37.06 48.29 -9.90
C TYR A 342 -37.53 49.75 -9.81
N ASN A 343 -38.56 50.15 -10.58
CA ASN A 343 -39.32 51.41 -10.43
C ASN A 343 -38.51 52.68 -10.06
N ASN A 344 -37.29 52.82 -10.58
CA ASN A 344 -36.39 53.94 -10.27
C ASN A 344 -36.05 54.14 -8.77
N VAL A 345 -36.18 53.12 -7.91
CA VAL A 345 -35.81 53.19 -6.49
C VAL A 345 -34.28 53.03 -6.29
N ASN A 346 -33.79 52.76 -5.07
CA ASN A 346 -32.36 52.49 -4.84
C ASN A 346 -31.99 51.03 -5.24
N LYS A 347 -30.76 50.82 -5.71
CA LYS A 347 -30.16 49.54 -6.13
C LYS A 347 -29.79 48.66 -4.91
N CYS A 348 -30.72 48.48 -3.99
CA CYS A 348 -30.49 47.66 -2.81
C CYS A 348 -30.54 46.18 -3.15
N MET A 349 -29.62 45.40 -2.60
CA MET A 349 -29.64 43.95 -2.80
C MET A 349 -29.05 43.18 -1.63
N ARG A 350 -29.49 41.92 -1.55
CA ARG A 350 -28.78 40.84 -0.88
C ARG A 350 -28.21 39.92 -1.95
N ALA A 351 -27.05 39.33 -1.70
CA ALA A 351 -26.33 38.48 -2.61
C ALA A 351 -25.46 37.46 -1.90
N ASP A 352 -25.11 36.42 -2.64
CA ASP A 352 -24.14 35.40 -2.28
C ASP A 352 -23.42 34.89 -3.54
N VAL A 353 -22.38 34.09 -3.34
CA VAL A 353 -21.59 33.50 -4.42
C VAL A 353 -21.64 31.99 -4.28
N ILE A 354 -22.03 31.31 -5.36
CA ILE A 354 -21.99 29.86 -5.43
C ILE A 354 -20.56 29.48 -5.81
N GLY A 355 -19.95 28.62 -5.00
CA GLY A 355 -18.62 28.14 -5.27
C GLY A 355 -18.38 26.76 -4.69
N CYS A 356 -17.13 26.38 -4.70
CA CYS A 356 -16.70 25.08 -4.24
C CYS A 356 -16.29 25.08 -2.77
N LEU A 357 -16.83 24.15 -1.99
CA LEU A 357 -16.56 24.02 -0.55
C LEU A 357 -15.37 23.11 -0.26
N ASP A 358 -15.07 22.19 -1.17
CA ASP A 358 -13.95 21.23 -1.10
C ASP A 358 -12.71 21.69 -1.88
N ASP A 359 -12.62 22.99 -2.20
CA ASP A 359 -11.45 23.59 -2.82
C ASP A 359 -10.35 23.73 -1.73
N GLU A 360 -9.56 22.66 -1.55
CA GLU A 360 -8.32 22.69 -0.79
C GLU A 360 -7.22 23.33 -1.66
N SER A 361 -6.87 24.59 -1.35
CA SER A 361 -5.77 25.34 -1.96
C SER A 361 -4.45 24.58 -1.86
#